data_AF-A0A258NPB9-F1
#
_entry.id   AF-A0A258NPB9-F1
#
_cell.length_a   1.000
_cell.length_b   1.000
_cell.length_c   1.000
_cell.angle_alpha   90.00
_cell.angle_beta   90.00
_cell.angle_gamma   90.00
#
_symmetry.space_group_name_H-M   'P 1'
#
loop_
_entity.id
_entity.type
_entity.pdbx_description
1 polymer ?
#
loop_
_entity_poly.entity_id
_entity_poly.type
_entity_poly.pdbx_seq_one_letter_code
_entity_poly.pdbx_strand_id
1 'polypeptide(L)'
;MKFNRATITSKRFPEPESDAESINDHVKTGVGGWLGLLVVGLVFLGPLLGAGRIYADILAAENQTPELLNIARWAQFKTSSWWCFAVICLISISTGLRLYSSRRMAIINQTILALWVMGPVGVFVMNVAIPIAVFGKTLPMPETIAILLSASLPAFVWSWYLLKSKRVQYTYIL
;
A
#
# COMPACT_ATOMS: atom_id res chain seq x y z
N MET A 1 -12.25 4.55 -85.85
CA MET A 1 -11.50 3.72 -84.87
C MET A 1 -12.01 4.04 -83.47
N LYS A 2 -12.78 3.14 -82.84
CA LYS A 2 -13.28 3.29 -81.46
C LYS A 2 -12.39 2.47 -80.53
N PHE A 3 -11.70 3.11 -79.58
CA PHE A 3 -10.94 2.43 -78.54
C PHE A 3 -11.90 1.94 -77.45
N ASN A 4 -11.97 0.63 -77.27
CA ASN A 4 -12.71 -0.02 -76.20
C ASN A 4 -11.85 -0.01 -74.94
N ARG A 5 -12.25 0.72 -73.89
CA ARG A 5 -11.60 0.68 -72.57
C ARG A 5 -12.10 -0.54 -71.80
N ALA A 6 -11.20 -1.47 -71.49
CA ALA A 6 -11.47 -2.57 -70.57
C ALA A 6 -11.64 -2.01 -69.14
N THR A 7 -12.75 -2.37 -68.51
CA THR A 7 -13.08 -2.06 -67.13
C THR A 7 -12.25 -2.95 -66.19
N ILE A 8 -11.26 -2.37 -65.52
CA ILE A 8 -10.53 -3.03 -64.43
C ILE A 8 -11.43 -3.00 -63.21
N THR A 9 -12.07 -4.12 -62.89
CA THR A 9 -12.75 -4.32 -61.60
C THR A 9 -11.69 -4.45 -60.52
N SER A 10 -11.47 -3.38 -59.76
CA SER A 10 -10.62 -3.41 -58.57
C SER A 10 -11.20 -4.41 -57.56
N LYS A 11 -10.39 -5.40 -57.18
CA LYS A 11 -10.64 -6.18 -55.97
C LYS A 11 -10.72 -5.19 -54.81
N ARG A 12 -11.90 -5.08 -54.21
CA ARG A 12 -12.15 -4.31 -52.99
C ARG A 12 -11.27 -4.93 -51.90
N PHE A 13 -10.19 -4.26 -51.53
CA PHE A 13 -9.41 -4.57 -50.33
C PHE A 13 -10.36 -4.43 -49.12
N PRO A 14 -10.37 -5.38 -48.18
CA PRO A 14 -11.12 -5.19 -46.94
C PRO A 14 -10.55 -3.96 -46.20
N GLU A 15 -11.44 -3.08 -45.75
CA GLU A 15 -11.08 -1.89 -44.97
C GLU A 15 -10.44 -2.31 -43.64
N PRO A 16 -9.35 -1.64 -43.22
CA PRO A 16 -8.65 -1.96 -41.97
C PRO A 16 -9.40 -1.54 -40.68
N GLU A 17 -10.67 -1.12 -40.76
CA GLU A 17 -11.42 -0.62 -39.59
C GLU A 17 -11.88 -1.72 -38.63
N SER A 18 -12.08 -2.95 -39.11
CA SER A 18 -12.60 -4.07 -38.27
C SER A 18 -11.61 -4.56 -37.21
N ASP A 19 -10.30 -4.40 -37.44
CA ASP A 19 -9.27 -4.98 -36.56
C ASP A 19 -8.82 -4.00 -35.48
N ALA A 20 -8.99 -2.68 -35.69
CA ALA A 20 -8.62 -1.64 -34.74
C ALA A 20 -9.59 -1.56 -33.55
N GLU A 21 -10.87 -1.92 -33.75
CA GLU A 21 -11.89 -1.88 -32.70
C GLU A 21 -11.77 -3.08 -31.75
N SER A 22 -11.38 -4.27 -32.25
CA SER A 22 -11.24 -5.49 -31.42
C SER A 22 -10.00 -5.50 -30.50
N ILE A 23 -8.98 -4.68 -30.79
CA ILE A 23 -7.77 -4.57 -29.93
C ILE A 23 -8.05 -3.73 -28.67
N ASN A 24 -9.06 -2.85 -28.70
CA ASN A 24 -9.36 -1.95 -27.58
C ASN A 24 -10.20 -2.61 -26.46
N ASP A 25 -10.86 -3.74 -26.72
CA ASP A 25 -11.75 -4.39 -25.76
C ASP A 25 -11.03 -5.23 -24.68
N HIS A 26 -9.70 -5.38 -24.75
CA HIS A 26 -8.94 -6.25 -23.85
C HIS A 26 -8.04 -5.53 -22.85
N VAL A 27 -7.91 -4.20 -22.93
CA VAL A 27 -7.21 -3.44 -21.89
C VAL A 27 -8.21 -3.06 -20.80
N LYS A 28 -8.53 -4.02 -19.93
CA LYS A 28 -9.22 -3.73 -18.66
C LYS A 28 -8.31 -2.86 -17.78
N THR A 29 -8.31 -1.56 -18.03
CA THR A 29 -7.56 -0.56 -17.25
C THR A 29 -8.29 -0.32 -15.92
N GLY A 30 -7.73 -0.85 -14.83
CA GLY A 30 -8.33 -0.69 -13.52
C GLY A 30 -7.50 -1.26 -12.38
N VAL A 31 -7.77 -0.79 -11.17
CA VAL A 31 -7.19 -1.29 -9.93
C VAL A 31 -7.88 -2.60 -9.57
N GLY A 32 -7.31 -3.72 -10.01
CA GLY A 32 -7.85 -5.07 -9.82
C GLY A 32 -6.80 -6.11 -9.41
N GLY A 33 -7.25 -7.30 -9.01
CA GLY A 33 -6.39 -8.41 -8.59
C GLY A 33 -5.51 -8.07 -7.38
N TRP A 34 -4.22 -8.36 -7.49
CA TRP A 34 -3.22 -8.11 -6.42
C TRP A 34 -3.11 -6.65 -5.99
N LEU A 35 -3.34 -5.69 -6.91
CA LEU A 35 -3.33 -4.28 -6.57
C LEU A 35 -4.57 -3.89 -5.74
N GLY A 36 -5.72 -4.45 -6.08
CA GLY A 36 -6.94 -4.31 -5.27
C GLY A 36 -6.78 -4.89 -3.86
N LEU A 37 -6.09 -6.03 -3.75
CA LEU A 37 -5.74 -6.62 -2.45
C LEU A 37 -4.89 -5.65 -1.62
N LEU A 38 -3.88 -5.03 -2.21
CA LEU A 38 -3.08 -4.02 -1.52
C LEU A 38 -3.92 -2.81 -1.07
N VAL A 39 -4.84 -2.32 -1.91
CA VAL A 39 -5.74 -1.21 -1.53
C VAL A 39 -6.64 -1.60 -0.36
N VAL A 40 -7.30 -2.75 -0.41
CA VAL A 40 -8.14 -3.25 0.69
C VAL A 40 -7.30 -3.49 1.95
N GLY A 41 -6.08 -3.99 1.75
CA GLY A 41 -5.09 -4.19 2.80
C GLY A 41 -4.73 -2.90 3.52
N LEU A 42 -4.45 -1.82 2.77
CA LEU A 42 -4.15 -0.51 3.34
C LEU A 42 -5.38 0.12 4.02
N VAL A 43 -6.54 0.11 3.36
CA VAL A 43 -7.71 0.85 3.86
C VAL A 43 -8.38 0.17 5.05
N PHE A 44 -8.44 -1.17 5.06
CA PHE A 44 -9.21 -1.91 6.07
C PHE A 44 -8.33 -2.79 6.95
N LEU A 45 -7.56 -3.72 6.35
CA LEU A 45 -6.83 -4.72 7.13
C LEU A 45 -5.72 -4.09 7.99
N GLY A 46 -5.00 -3.11 7.47
CA GLY A 46 -3.93 -2.42 8.18
C GLY A 46 -4.44 -1.74 9.46
N PRO A 47 -5.41 -0.82 9.37
CA PRO A 47 -6.03 -0.18 10.53
C PRO A 47 -6.68 -1.19 11.49
N LEU A 48 -7.39 -2.20 10.97
CA LEU A 48 -8.08 -3.16 11.84
C LEU A 48 -7.10 -4.04 12.62
N LEU A 49 -6.13 -4.65 11.92
CA LEU A 49 -5.13 -5.51 12.55
C LEU A 49 -4.18 -4.71 13.45
N GLY A 50 -3.82 -3.49 13.05
CA GLY A 50 -2.99 -2.59 13.85
C GLY A 50 -3.66 -2.20 15.17
N ALA A 51 -4.94 -1.82 15.13
CA ALA A 51 -5.69 -1.48 16.33
C ALA A 51 -5.81 -2.68 17.27
N GLY A 52 -6.15 -3.86 16.72
CA GLY A 52 -6.22 -5.10 17.49
C GLY A 52 -4.88 -5.48 18.13
N ARG A 53 -3.77 -5.33 17.40
CA ARG A 53 -2.43 -5.60 17.91
C ARG A 53 -2.04 -4.67 19.06
N ILE A 54 -2.19 -3.35 18.88
CA ILE A 54 -1.87 -2.37 19.93
C ILE A 54 -2.71 -2.62 21.18
N TYR A 55 -4.02 -2.87 21.00
CA TYR A 55 -4.91 -3.16 22.13
C TYR A 55 -4.51 -4.44 22.86
N ALA A 56 -4.23 -5.52 22.12
CA ALA A 56 -3.80 -6.79 22.71
C ALA A 56 -2.47 -6.67 23.46
N ASP A 57 -1.51 -5.92 22.93
CA ASP A 57 -0.21 -5.71 23.57
C ASP A 57 -0.34 -4.88 24.86
N ILE A 58 -1.15 -3.82 24.84
CA ILE A 58 -1.46 -3.02 26.04
C ILE A 58 -2.15 -3.89 27.10
N LEU A 59 -3.17 -4.65 26.70
CA LEU A 59 -3.93 -5.50 27.61
C LEU A 59 -3.06 -6.62 28.21
N ALA A 60 -2.19 -7.23 27.39
CA ALA A 60 -1.25 -8.23 27.86
C ALA A 60 -0.28 -7.65 28.90
N ALA A 61 0.24 -6.44 28.67
CA ALA A 61 1.12 -5.76 29.63
C ALA A 61 0.39 -5.43 30.95
N GLU A 62 -0.83 -4.90 30.87
CA GLU A 62 -1.64 -4.56 32.05
C GLU A 62 -2.03 -5.79 32.88
N ASN A 63 -2.33 -6.92 32.21
CA ASN A 63 -2.62 -8.18 32.88
C ASN A 63 -1.40 -8.78 33.57
N GLN A 64 -0.20 -8.64 32.97
CA GLN A 64 1.04 -9.12 33.56
C GLN A 64 1.51 -8.26 34.73
N THR A 65 1.27 -6.95 34.65
CA THR A 65 1.75 -5.99 35.66
C THR A 65 0.65 -4.99 36.01
N PRO A 66 -0.29 -5.34 36.91
CA PRO A 66 -1.42 -4.47 37.25
C PRO A 66 -1.02 -3.09 37.81
N GLU A 67 0.18 -2.99 38.39
CA GLU A 67 0.74 -1.72 38.88
C GLU A 67 0.88 -0.65 37.80
N LEU A 68 0.99 -1.04 36.52
CA LEU A 68 1.05 -0.12 35.38
C LEU A 68 -0.15 0.83 35.31
N LEU A 69 -1.33 0.40 35.77
CA LEU A 69 -2.55 1.19 35.75
C LEU A 69 -2.45 2.47 36.60
N ASN A 70 -1.58 2.47 37.61
CA ASN A 70 -1.39 3.61 38.50
C ASN A 70 -0.24 4.53 38.09
N ILE A 71 0.50 4.19 37.03
CA ILE A 71 1.68 4.93 36.60
C ILE A 71 1.31 5.96 35.53
N ALA A 72 1.50 7.25 35.84
CA ALA A 72 1.20 8.34 34.92
C ALA A 72 1.93 8.23 33.56
N ARG A 73 3.18 7.73 33.58
CA ARG A 73 3.96 7.47 32.35
C ARG A 73 3.33 6.39 31.46
N TRP A 74 2.68 5.39 32.05
CA TRP A 74 1.96 4.36 31.28
C TRP A 74 0.76 4.95 30.52
N ALA A 75 0.00 5.84 31.17
CA ALA A 75 -1.09 6.56 30.51
C ALA A 75 -0.59 7.44 29.34
N GLN A 76 0.55 8.12 29.53
CA GLN A 76 1.20 8.89 28.46
C GLN A 76 1.65 8.02 27.29
N PHE A 77 2.25 6.85 27.58
CA PHE A 77 2.64 5.86 26.57
C PHE A 77 1.43 5.42 25.74
N LYS A 78 0.34 4.98 26.38
CA LYS A 78 -0.89 4.54 25.69
C LYS A 78 -1.44 5.63 24.77
N THR A 79 -1.55 6.85 25.30
CA THR A 79 -2.12 7.98 24.55
C THR A 79 -1.24 8.34 23.34
N SER A 80 0.08 8.34 23.51
CA SER A 80 1.05 8.62 22.44
C SER A 80 1.01 7.54 21.35
N SER A 81 0.93 6.27 21.73
CA SER A 81 0.79 5.14 20.80
C SER A 81 -0.51 5.23 20.01
N TRP A 82 -1.64 5.58 20.64
CA TRP A 82 -2.91 5.77 19.92
C TRP A 82 -2.88 6.93 18.94
N TRP A 83 -2.26 8.06 19.30
CA TRP A 83 -2.10 9.19 18.38
C TRP A 83 -1.20 8.87 17.20
N CYS A 84 -0.06 8.23 17.45
CA CYS A 84 0.83 7.80 16.37
C CYS A 84 0.10 6.82 15.44
N PHE A 85 -0.67 5.89 16.00
CA PHE A 85 -1.45 4.94 15.22
C PHE A 85 -2.55 5.61 14.38
N ALA A 86 -3.23 6.61 14.93
CA ALA A 86 -4.23 7.40 14.21
C ALA A 86 -3.61 8.09 12.98
N VAL A 87 -2.42 8.69 13.13
CA VAL A 87 -1.69 9.30 12.02
C VAL A 87 -1.32 8.27 10.95
N ILE A 88 -0.83 7.10 11.35
CA ILE A 88 -0.51 5.99 10.44
C ILE A 88 -1.77 5.54 9.68
N CYS A 89 -2.91 5.43 10.35
CA CYS A 89 -4.18 5.08 9.71
C CYS A 89 -4.61 6.10 8.67
N LEU A 90 -4.50 7.40 8.97
CA LEU A 90 -4.83 8.47 8.02
C LEU A 90 -3.94 8.41 6.78
N ILE A 91 -2.64 8.18 6.95
CA ILE A 91 -1.69 8.01 5.84
C ILE A 91 -2.07 6.77 5.02
N SER A 92 -2.42 5.67 5.69
CA SER A 92 -2.78 4.42 5.03
C SER A 92 -4.03 4.53 4.17
N ILE A 93 -5.12 5.06 4.75
CA ILE A 93 -6.40 5.22 4.08
C ILE A 93 -6.27 6.23 2.94
N SER A 94 -5.61 7.37 3.17
CA SER A 94 -5.42 8.37 2.12
C SER A 94 -4.57 7.84 0.97
N THR A 95 -3.52 7.08 1.25
CA THR A 95 -2.71 6.42 0.22
C THR A 95 -3.53 5.40 -0.56
N GLY A 96 -4.29 4.54 0.12
CA GLY A 96 -5.13 3.53 -0.53
C GLY A 96 -6.19 4.14 -1.44
N LEU A 97 -6.86 5.21 -1.00
CA LEU A 97 -7.84 5.94 -1.80
C LEU A 97 -7.19 6.66 -3.00
N ARG A 98 -6.00 7.26 -2.83
CA ARG A 98 -5.25 7.89 -3.92
C ARG A 98 -4.78 6.86 -4.95
N LEU A 99 -4.35 5.69 -4.50
CA LEU A 99 -3.96 4.58 -5.36
C LEU A 99 -5.13 4.06 -6.18
N TYR A 100 -6.33 4.03 -5.58
CA TYR A 100 -7.56 3.64 -6.29
C TYR A 100 -8.04 4.69 -7.29
N SER A 101 -8.02 5.97 -6.91
CA SER A 101 -8.68 7.05 -7.67
C SER A 101 -7.83 7.66 -8.77
N SER A 102 -6.50 7.60 -8.71
CA SER A 102 -5.65 8.32 -9.65
C SER A 102 -4.68 7.41 -10.38
N ARG A 103 -4.48 7.68 -11.67
CA ARG A 103 -3.70 6.85 -12.60
C ARG A 103 -2.30 7.41 -12.89
N ARG A 104 -1.71 8.15 -11.94
CA ARG A 104 -0.37 8.74 -12.11
C ARG A 104 0.73 7.84 -11.57
N MET A 105 1.81 7.66 -12.34
CA MET A 105 3.04 6.98 -11.89
C MET A 105 3.61 7.51 -10.58
N ALA A 106 3.48 8.83 -10.31
CA ALA A 106 3.92 9.44 -9.06
C ALA A 106 3.28 8.82 -7.80
N ILE A 107 2.09 8.23 -7.93
CA ILE A 107 1.36 7.61 -6.82
C ILE A 107 1.99 6.30 -6.39
N ILE A 108 2.65 5.60 -7.29
CA ILE A 108 3.41 4.39 -6.95
C ILE A 108 4.52 4.75 -5.97
N ASN A 109 5.29 5.81 -6.25
CA ASN A 109 6.35 6.26 -5.35
C ASN A 109 5.80 6.72 -4.00
N GLN A 110 4.66 7.43 -3.99
CA GLN A 110 3.98 7.80 -2.74
C GLN A 110 3.49 6.59 -1.95
N THR A 111 2.98 5.56 -2.63
CA THR A 111 2.50 4.32 -2.01
C THR A 111 3.66 3.52 -1.42
N ILE A 112 4.78 3.44 -2.12
CA ILE A 112 6.01 2.82 -1.60
C ILE A 112 6.46 3.57 -0.35
N LEU A 113 6.54 4.91 -0.41
CA LEU A 113 6.91 5.70 0.76
C LEU A 113 5.96 5.45 1.93
N ALA A 114 4.65 5.41 1.69
CA ALA A 114 3.65 5.12 2.71
C ALA A 114 3.81 3.70 3.30
N LEU A 115 4.12 2.69 2.49
CA LEU A 115 4.39 1.32 2.97
C LEU A 115 5.61 1.28 3.90
N TRP A 116 6.66 2.02 3.59
CA TRP A 116 7.84 2.14 4.45
C TRP A 116 7.55 2.93 5.73
N VAL A 117 6.75 4.00 5.62
CA VAL A 117 6.32 4.80 6.77
C VAL A 117 5.45 3.97 7.71
N MET A 118 4.49 3.22 7.19
CA MET A 118 3.58 2.40 8.00
C MET A 118 4.26 1.14 8.56
N GLY A 119 5.19 0.55 7.82
CA GLY A 119 5.90 -0.65 8.22
C GLY A 119 7.11 -0.31 9.11
N PRO A 120 8.35 -0.34 8.57
CA PRO A 120 9.57 -0.15 9.35
C PRO A 120 9.59 1.13 10.21
N VAL A 121 9.19 2.27 9.65
CA VAL A 121 9.24 3.54 10.39
C VAL A 121 8.21 3.57 11.51
N GLY A 122 6.97 3.14 11.24
CA GLY A 122 5.92 3.05 12.24
C GLY A 122 6.32 2.12 13.39
N VAL A 123 6.88 0.96 13.06
CA VAL A 123 7.42 0.01 14.04
C VAL A 123 8.56 0.64 14.85
N PHE A 124 9.49 1.34 14.22
CA PHE A 124 10.57 2.03 14.90
C PHE A 124 10.04 3.08 15.87
N VAL A 125 9.09 3.92 15.44
CA VAL A 125 8.50 4.95 16.29
C VAL A 125 7.79 4.33 17.49
N MET A 126 7.00 3.28 17.28
CA MET A 126 6.22 2.62 18.34
C MET A 126 7.08 1.85 19.34
N ASN A 127 8.15 1.18 18.89
CA ASN A 127 8.93 0.26 19.72
C ASN A 127 10.24 0.87 20.24
N VAL A 128 10.68 2.01 19.67
CA VAL A 128 11.93 2.67 20.04
C VAL A 128 11.67 4.11 20.46
N ALA A 129 11.14 4.95 19.56
CA ALA A 129 11.06 6.39 19.83
C ALA A 129 10.12 6.74 21.00
N ILE A 130 8.90 6.19 21.02
CA ILE A 130 7.92 6.44 22.07
C ILE A 130 8.41 5.87 23.43
N PRO A 131 8.89 4.61 23.53
CA PRO A 131 9.45 4.08 24.78
C PRO A 131 10.63 4.89 25.33
N ILE A 132 11.55 5.35 24.48
CA ILE A 132 12.65 6.24 24.91
C ILE A 132 12.08 7.55 25.46
N ALA A 133 11.16 8.18 24.74
CA ALA A 133 10.60 9.47 25.14
C ALA A 133 9.83 9.40 26.47
N VAL A 134 9.14 8.28 26.74
CA VAL A 134 8.27 8.14 27.92
C VAL A 134 8.98 7.48 29.11
N PHE A 135 9.77 6.44 28.88
CA PHE A 135 10.40 5.63 29.94
C PHE A 135 11.92 5.77 30.01
N GLY A 136 12.56 6.35 28.99
CA GLY A 136 14.02 6.41 28.88
C GLY A 136 14.67 5.05 28.60
N LYS A 137 13.88 4.04 28.22
CA LYS A 137 14.34 2.67 27.95
C LYS A 137 13.63 2.11 26.72
N THR A 138 14.31 1.19 26.03
CA THR A 138 13.76 0.43 24.90
C THR A 138 13.73 -1.05 25.21
N LEU A 139 13.08 -1.80 24.31
CA LEU A 139 13.28 -3.24 24.21
C LEU A 139 14.78 -3.58 24.03
N PRO A 140 15.17 -4.82 24.37
CA PRO A 140 16.48 -5.35 24.03
C PRO A 140 16.76 -5.24 22.53
N MET A 141 18.03 -5.00 22.18
CA MET A 141 18.45 -4.84 20.79
C MET A 141 18.08 -6.03 19.87
N PRO A 142 18.24 -7.30 20.28
CA PRO A 142 17.89 -8.44 19.42
C PRO A 142 16.40 -8.48 19.04
N GLU A 143 15.52 -8.17 19.99
CA GLU A 143 14.08 -8.14 19.78
C GLU A 143 13.69 -6.99 18.85
N THR A 144 14.30 -5.82 19.05
CA THR A 144 14.09 -4.64 18.20
C THR A 144 14.47 -4.93 16.74
N ILE A 145 15.62 -5.58 16.51
CA ILE A 145 16.08 -5.97 15.18
C ILE A 145 15.11 -6.97 14.54
N ALA A 146 14.67 -7.98 15.28
CA ALA A 146 13.75 -8.99 14.78
C ALA A 146 12.42 -8.37 14.31
N ILE A 147 11.84 -7.47 15.10
CA ILE A 147 10.58 -6.80 14.76
C ILE A 147 10.79 -5.89 13.53
N LEU A 148 11.87 -5.11 13.46
CA LEU A 148 12.16 -4.25 12.31
C LEU A 148 12.38 -5.04 11.01
N LEU A 149 13.10 -6.17 11.07
CA LEU A 149 13.29 -7.04 9.92
C LEU A 149 11.95 -7.63 9.46
N SER A 150 11.14 -8.12 10.39
CA SER A 150 9.82 -8.69 10.07
C SER A 150 8.90 -7.66 9.38
N ALA A 151 8.95 -6.40 9.79
CA ALA A 151 8.18 -5.31 9.19
C ALA A 151 8.71 -4.88 7.81
N SER A 152 10.01 -5.06 7.57
CA SER A 152 10.67 -4.66 6.33
C SER A 152 10.39 -5.63 5.18
N LEU A 153 10.24 -6.93 5.46
CA LEU A 153 9.97 -7.95 4.45
C LEU A 153 8.71 -7.67 3.60
N PRO A 154 7.51 -7.48 4.18
CA PRO A 154 6.31 -7.20 3.40
C PRO A 154 6.41 -5.85 2.67
N ALA A 155 7.02 -4.82 3.28
CA ALA A 155 7.24 -3.54 2.63
C ALA A 155 8.13 -3.69 1.38
N PHE A 156 9.18 -4.51 1.46
CA PHE A 156 10.07 -4.79 0.35
C PHE A 156 9.37 -5.56 -0.77
N VAL A 157 8.64 -6.63 -0.43
CA VAL A 157 7.88 -7.45 -1.39
C VAL A 157 6.89 -6.58 -2.17
N TRP A 158 6.12 -5.74 -1.49
CA TRP A 158 5.16 -4.85 -2.14
C TRP A 158 5.82 -3.73 -2.94
N SER A 159 6.93 -3.15 -2.43
CA SER A 159 7.70 -2.15 -3.18
C SER A 159 8.21 -2.73 -4.50
N TRP A 160 8.79 -3.92 -4.45
CA TRP A 160 9.27 -4.62 -5.63
C TRP A 160 8.14 -4.94 -6.61
N TYR A 161 7.00 -5.42 -6.09
CA TYR A 161 5.82 -5.72 -6.90
C TYR A 161 5.33 -4.48 -7.64
N LEU A 162 5.17 -3.36 -6.95
CA LEU A 162 4.66 -2.10 -7.53
C LEU A 162 5.59 -1.54 -8.60
N LEU A 163 6.91 -1.65 -8.42
CA LEU A 163 7.89 -1.14 -9.39
C LEU A 163 8.01 -2.02 -10.63
N LYS A 164 7.97 -3.35 -10.46
CA LYS A 164 8.30 -4.31 -11.55
C LYS A 164 7.08 -4.86 -12.29
N SER A 165 5.89 -4.82 -11.71
CA SER A 165 4.71 -5.43 -12.30
C SER A 165 4.25 -4.69 -13.55
N LYS A 166 4.34 -5.37 -14.71
CA LYS A 166 3.84 -4.85 -16.00
C LYS A 166 2.38 -4.39 -15.91
N ARG A 167 1.54 -5.12 -15.16
CA ARG A 167 0.12 -4.75 -14.96
C ARG A 167 -0.04 -3.42 -14.25
N VAL A 168 0.75 -3.18 -13.21
CA VAL A 168 0.74 -1.88 -12.50
C VAL A 168 1.22 -0.80 -13.48
N GLN A 169 2.32 -1.06 -14.20
CA GLN A 169 2.82 -0.09 -15.17
C GLN A 169 1.76 0.28 -16.23
N TYR A 170 1.06 -0.69 -16.82
CA TYR A 170 0.00 -0.41 -17.79
C TYR A 170 -1.19 0.35 -17.19
N THR A 171 -1.51 0.20 -15.91
CA THR A 171 -2.63 0.94 -15.26
C THR A 171 -2.31 2.42 -15.00
N TYR A 172 -1.04 2.79 -14.83
CA TYR A 172 -0.63 4.16 -14.46
C TYR A 172 0.21 4.89 -15.54
N ILE A 173 0.55 4.24 -16.66
CA ILE A 173 1.20 4.87 -17.83
C ILE A 173 0.17 5.44 -18.82
N LEU A 174 -1.01 4.81 -18.92
CA LEU A 174 -2.16 5.23 -19.74
C LEU A 174 -2.92 6.39 -19.07
#